data_AF-A0A9E6BYS8-F1
#
_entry.id   AF-A0A9E6BYS8-F1
#
_cell.length_a   1.000
_cell.length_b   1.000
_cell.length_c   1.000
_cell.angle_alpha   90.00
_cell.angle_beta   90.00
_cell.angle_gamma   90.00
#
_symmetry.space_group_name_H-M   'P 1'
#
loop_
_entity.id
_entity.type
_entity.pdbx_description
1 polymer ?
#
loop_
_entity_poly.entity_id
_entity_poly.type
_entity_poly.pdbx_seq_one_letter_code
_entity_poly.pdbx_strand_id
1 'polypeptide(L)'
;MSEEREATRFAMYAAAAMAAITTVTFGMALFAVPISGSNCPSDCIEYPYLDTLDRFPRDYVWMYFAIGLVVIYLIFTTSLNNLRTRTGSAIAGQVAVGLAVAVVAVLVPTYFVQFSVVPSSLSAGQTEGISLLTQYNPQGLFIALEEIGFLLMSFSFLFLIPL
;
A
#
# COMPACT_ATOMS: atom_id res chain seq x y z
N MET A 1 -19.52 -15.42 -25.48
CA MET A 1 -18.59 -16.54 -25.22
C MET A 1 -17.11 -16.13 -25.35
N SER A 2 -16.68 -15.39 -26.40
CA SER A 2 -15.30 -14.87 -26.49
C SER A 2 -14.98 -13.82 -25.43
N GLU A 3 -15.89 -12.86 -25.23
CA GLU A 3 -15.72 -11.72 -24.31
C GLU A 3 -15.70 -12.13 -22.83
N GLU A 4 -16.47 -13.16 -22.46
CA GLU A 4 -16.45 -13.74 -21.13
C GLU A 4 -15.12 -14.44 -20.84
N ARG A 5 -14.61 -15.21 -21.82
CA ARG A 5 -13.30 -15.85 -21.72
C ARG A 5 -12.17 -14.83 -21.61
N GLU A 6 -12.28 -13.70 -22.30
CA GLU A 6 -11.31 -12.60 -22.22
C GLU A 6 -11.32 -11.94 -20.83
N ALA A 7 -12.50 -11.61 -20.30
CA ALA A 7 -12.65 -11.04 -18.96
C ALA A 7 -12.11 -11.97 -17.86
N THR A 8 -12.39 -13.27 -17.95
CA THR A 8 -11.83 -14.26 -17.00
C THR A 8 -10.31 -14.34 -17.08
N ARG A 9 -9.73 -14.33 -18.29
CA ARG A 9 -8.27 -14.32 -18.46
C ARG A 9 -7.63 -13.07 -17.88
N PHE A 10 -8.23 -11.91 -18.10
CA PHE A 10 -7.75 -10.66 -17.53
C PHE A 10 -7.76 -10.71 -16.00
N ALA A 11 -8.85 -11.16 -15.38
CA ALA A 11 -8.95 -11.31 -13.92
C ALA A 11 -7.92 -12.31 -13.37
N MET A 12 -7.67 -13.42 -14.08
CA MET A 12 -6.62 -14.38 -13.69
C MET A 12 -5.23 -13.77 -13.74
N TYR A 13 -4.91 -12.98 -14.78
CA TYR A 13 -3.63 -12.28 -14.85
C TYR A 13 -3.49 -11.21 -13.77
N ALA A 14 -4.55 -10.45 -13.48
CA ALA A 14 -4.56 -9.48 -12.40
C ALA A 14 -4.34 -10.15 -11.04
N ALA A 15 -4.99 -11.29 -10.79
CA ALA A 15 -4.80 -12.09 -9.58
C ALA A 15 -3.37 -12.63 -9.46
N ALA A 16 -2.81 -13.17 -10.54
CA ALA A 16 -1.43 -13.67 -10.56
C ALA A 16 -0.41 -12.55 -10.33
N ALA A 17 -0.61 -11.38 -10.95
CA ALA A 17 0.22 -10.20 -10.73
C ALA A 17 0.13 -9.71 -9.28
N MET A 18 -1.08 -9.68 -8.71
CA MET A 18 -1.30 -9.30 -7.32
C MET A 18 -0.58 -10.25 -6.35
N ALA A 19 -0.70 -11.56 -6.57
CA ALA A 19 -0.01 -12.56 -5.77
C ALA A 19 1.52 -12.38 -5.85
N ALA A 20 2.06 -12.27 -7.06
CA ALA A 20 3.50 -12.11 -7.29
C ALA A 20 4.06 -10.85 -6.61
N ILE A 21 3.41 -9.69 -6.79
CA ILE A 21 3.90 -8.45 -6.19
C ILE A 21 3.75 -8.45 -4.67
N THR A 22 2.69 -9.08 -4.13
CA THR A 22 2.51 -9.25 -2.68
C THR A 22 3.60 -10.11 -2.07
N THR A 23 4.00 -11.20 -2.75
CA THR A 23 5.12 -12.02 -2.28
C THR A 23 6.42 -11.22 -2.23
N VAL A 24 6.66 -10.35 -3.22
CA VAL A 24 7.85 -9.49 -3.23
C VAL A 24 7.80 -8.45 -2.11
N THR A 25 6.70 -7.70 -1.97
CA THR A 25 6.56 -6.66 -0.93
C THR A 25 6.63 -7.23 0.47
N PHE A 26 5.87 -8.29 0.73
CA PHE A 26 5.85 -8.95 2.03
C PHE A 26 7.19 -9.63 2.34
N GLY A 27 7.83 -10.22 1.33
CA GLY A 27 9.17 -10.77 1.44
C GLY A 27 10.18 -9.71 1.92
N MET A 28 10.18 -8.51 1.33
CA MET A 28 11.03 -7.41 1.80
C MET A 28 10.69 -6.99 3.24
N ALA A 29 9.40 -6.92 3.59
CA ALA A 29 8.96 -6.54 4.93
C ALA A 29 9.46 -7.51 6.01
N LEU A 30 9.48 -8.82 5.75
CA LEU A 30 9.97 -9.82 6.69
C LEU A 30 11.48 -9.73 6.98
N PHE A 31 12.26 -9.18 6.06
CA PHE A 31 13.70 -8.98 6.23
C PHE A 31 14.07 -7.57 6.69
N ALA A 32 13.10 -6.68 6.87
CA ALA A 32 13.34 -5.31 7.33
C ALA A 32 13.62 -5.33 8.84
N VAL A 33 14.85 -4.96 9.23
CA VAL A 33 15.21 -4.78 10.64
C VAL A 33 14.72 -3.40 11.08
N PRO A 34 13.88 -3.30 12.13
CA PRO A 34 13.40 -2.01 12.63
C PRO A 34 14.57 -1.21 13.20
N ILE A 35 14.66 0.07 12.81
CA ILE A 35 15.69 1.01 13.30
C ILE A 35 15.12 2.10 14.21
N SER A 36 13.82 2.06 14.48
CA SER A 36 13.13 2.96 15.40
C SER A 36 11.96 2.23 16.07
N GLY A 37 11.40 2.83 17.12
CA GLY A 37 10.27 2.27 17.87
C GLY A 37 10.66 1.12 18.82
N SER A 38 9.65 0.48 19.41
CA SER A 38 9.83 -0.51 20.49
C SER A 38 10.55 -1.79 20.08
N ASN A 39 10.59 -2.09 18.79
CA ASN A 39 11.16 -3.32 18.25
C ASN A 39 12.60 -3.13 17.75
N CYS A 40 13.15 -1.91 17.86
CA CYS A 40 14.52 -1.64 17.45
C CYS A 40 15.53 -2.32 18.41
N PRO A 41 16.50 -3.09 17.88
CA PRO A 41 17.41 -3.88 18.72
C PRO A 41 18.56 -3.06 19.34
N SER A 42 19.09 -2.05 18.64
CA SER A 42 20.17 -1.17 19.10
C SER A 42 20.32 0.04 18.17
N ASP A 43 21.01 1.10 18.63
CA ASP A 43 21.32 2.31 17.86
C ASP A 43 20.10 2.95 17.18
N CYS A 44 19.00 3.01 17.93
CA CYS A 44 17.70 3.41 17.43
C CYS A 44 17.65 4.90 17.12
N ILE A 45 17.03 5.22 15.99
CA ILE A 45 16.72 6.61 15.64
C ILE A 45 15.59 7.07 16.55
N GLU A 46 15.87 8.11 17.33
CA GLU A 46 14.92 8.71 18.25
C GLU A 46 14.19 9.90 17.62
N TYR A 47 13.09 10.30 18.25
CA TYR A 47 12.41 11.54 17.92
C TYR A 47 13.41 12.71 17.94
N PRO A 48 13.47 13.58 16.90
CA PRO A 48 12.48 13.80 15.84
C PRO A 48 12.71 13.04 14.51
N TYR A 49 13.55 12.01 14.49
CA TYR A 49 13.78 11.11 13.33
C TYR A 49 14.38 11.77 12.09
N LEU A 50 15.31 12.71 12.29
CA LEU A 50 15.91 13.50 11.20
C LEU A 50 17.13 12.82 10.56
N ASP A 51 17.84 11.98 11.30
CA ASP A 51 19.07 11.32 10.86
C ASP A 51 18.77 10.02 10.09
N THR A 52 18.00 10.14 9.00
CA THR A 52 17.50 9.00 8.22
C THR A 52 17.94 9.03 6.75
N LEU A 53 18.65 10.07 6.32
CA LEU A 53 19.11 10.23 4.93
C LEU A 53 20.10 9.13 4.49
N ASP A 54 20.90 8.60 5.40
CA ASP A 54 21.83 7.48 5.16
C ASP A 54 21.09 6.17 4.80
N ARG A 55 19.79 6.09 5.08
CA ARG A 55 18.93 4.96 4.75
C ARG A 55 18.31 5.06 3.37
N PHE A 56 18.28 6.25 2.77
CA PHE A 56 17.78 6.43 1.43
C PHE A 56 18.79 5.95 0.38
N PRO A 57 18.38 5.21 -0.67
CA PRO A 57 17.00 4.82 -1.00
C PRO A 57 16.58 3.46 -0.42
N ARG A 58 17.50 2.71 0.20
CA ARG A 58 17.31 1.29 0.59
C ARG A 58 15.98 1.06 1.30
N ASP A 59 15.70 1.83 2.35
CA ASP A 59 14.52 1.63 3.20
C ASP A 59 13.21 2.14 2.54
N TYR A 60 13.30 2.74 1.34
CA TYR A 60 12.18 3.28 0.58
C TYR A 60 11.89 2.49 -0.70
N VAL A 61 12.80 1.61 -1.15
CA VAL A 61 12.62 0.83 -2.39
C VAL A 61 11.35 -0.02 -2.35
N TRP A 62 11.01 -0.60 -1.20
CA TRP A 62 9.83 -1.45 -1.05
C TRP A 62 8.52 -0.69 -1.36
N MET A 63 8.50 0.63 -1.15
CA MET A 63 7.31 1.46 -1.35
C MET A 63 6.93 1.58 -2.83
N TYR A 64 7.88 1.46 -3.76
CA TYR A 64 7.55 1.38 -5.19
C TYR A 64 6.75 0.12 -5.52
N PHE A 65 7.16 -1.00 -4.94
CA PHE A 65 6.43 -2.25 -5.09
C PHE A 65 5.08 -2.19 -4.37
N ALA A 66 5.00 -1.51 -3.23
CA ALA A 66 3.74 -1.28 -2.51
C ALA A 66 2.76 -0.41 -3.33
N ILE A 67 3.23 0.67 -3.97
CA ILE A 67 2.42 1.48 -4.90
C ILE A 67 1.91 0.61 -6.05
N GLY A 68 2.80 -0.17 -6.67
CA GLY A 68 2.42 -1.12 -7.72
C GLY A 68 1.36 -2.12 -7.25
N LEU A 69 1.50 -2.64 -6.03
CA LEU A 69 0.57 -3.57 -5.41
C LEU A 69 -0.82 -2.94 -5.25
N VAL A 70 -0.89 -1.71 -4.74
CA VAL A 70 -2.15 -1.00 -4.53
C VAL A 70 -2.87 -0.71 -5.85
N VAL A 71 -2.13 -0.36 -6.91
CA VAL A 71 -2.70 -0.18 -8.26
C VAL A 71 -3.19 -1.51 -8.84
N ILE A 72 -2.40 -2.58 -8.75
CA ILE A 72 -2.78 -3.91 -9.20
C ILE A 72 -4.00 -4.42 -8.42
N TYR A 73 -4.08 -4.15 -7.13
CA TYR A 73 -5.23 -4.47 -6.29
C TYR A 73 -6.52 -3.80 -6.79
N LEU A 74 -6.48 -2.52 -7.19
CA LEU A 74 -7.64 -1.86 -7.80
C LEU A 74 -8.05 -2.55 -9.10
N ILE A 75 -7.08 -2.86 -9.98
CA ILE A 75 -7.32 -3.58 -11.24
C ILE A 75 -7.97 -4.94 -10.97
N PHE A 76 -7.44 -5.70 -10.01
CA PHE A 76 -7.98 -6.97 -9.57
C PHE A 76 -9.43 -6.82 -9.08
N THR A 77 -9.69 -5.90 -8.15
CA THR A 77 -11.02 -5.66 -7.58
C THR A 77 -12.04 -5.25 -8.64
N THR A 78 -11.68 -4.36 -9.57
CA THR A 78 -12.55 -3.95 -10.68
C THR A 78 -12.80 -5.11 -11.64
N SER A 79 -11.78 -5.90 -11.97
CA SER A 79 -11.93 -7.07 -12.85
C SER A 79 -12.86 -8.13 -12.26
N LEU A 80 -12.74 -8.39 -10.95
CA LEU A 80 -13.57 -9.36 -10.24
C LEU A 80 -15.01 -8.87 -10.10
N ASN A 81 -15.22 -7.58 -9.83
CA ASN A 81 -16.55 -6.98 -9.83
C ASN A 81 -17.24 -7.13 -11.20
N ASN A 82 -16.51 -6.96 -12.31
CA ASN A 82 -17.08 -7.15 -13.66
C ASN A 82 -17.55 -8.59 -13.91
N LEU A 83 -16.85 -9.59 -13.36
CA LEU A 83 -17.27 -10.99 -13.44
C LEU A 83 -18.50 -11.25 -12.56
N ARG A 84 -18.55 -10.66 -11.35
CA ARG A 84 -19.64 -10.82 -10.38
C ARG A 84 -20.95 -10.13 -10.80
N THR A 85 -20.89 -8.94 -11.37
CA THR A 85 -22.11 -8.21 -11.80
C THR A 85 -22.90 -8.98 -12.85
N ARG A 86 -22.25 -9.90 -13.57
CA ARG A 86 -22.89 -10.80 -14.53
C ARG A 86 -23.70 -11.92 -13.86
N THR A 87 -23.47 -12.23 -12.57
CA THR A 87 -24.05 -13.41 -11.89
C THR A 87 -24.98 -13.12 -10.72
N GLY A 88 -25.11 -11.88 -10.20
CA GLY A 88 -26.29 -11.57 -9.36
C GLY A 88 -26.23 -10.47 -8.29
N SER A 89 -25.09 -9.84 -7.97
CA SER A 89 -25.07 -8.79 -6.94
C SER A 89 -24.15 -7.63 -7.31
N ALA A 90 -24.74 -6.59 -7.92
CA ALA A 90 -24.01 -5.42 -8.39
C ALA A 90 -23.59 -4.45 -7.27
N ILE A 91 -24.41 -4.32 -6.20
CA ILE A 91 -24.19 -3.30 -5.16
C ILE A 91 -22.94 -3.60 -4.32
N ALA A 92 -22.81 -4.82 -3.79
CA ALA A 92 -21.65 -5.15 -2.96
C ALA A 92 -20.33 -5.07 -3.73
N GLY A 93 -20.32 -5.54 -4.99
CA GLY A 93 -19.13 -5.39 -5.83
C GLY A 93 -18.78 -3.93 -6.16
N GLN A 94 -19.78 -3.04 -6.31
CA GLN A 94 -19.56 -1.60 -6.42
C GLN A 94 -19.01 -0.99 -5.13
N VAL A 95 -19.52 -1.40 -3.96
CA VAL A 95 -18.98 -0.98 -2.66
C VAL A 95 -17.52 -1.40 -2.52
N ALA A 96 -17.18 -2.64 -2.91
CA ALA A 96 -15.81 -3.11 -2.92
C ALA A 96 -14.89 -2.23 -3.79
N VAL A 97 -15.32 -1.91 -5.02
CA VAL A 97 -14.57 -1.01 -5.92
C VAL A 97 -14.44 0.39 -5.33
N GLY A 98 -15.51 0.95 -4.74
CA GLY A 98 -15.46 2.25 -4.08
C GLY A 98 -14.44 2.31 -2.93
N LEU A 99 -14.42 1.27 -2.09
CA LEU A 99 -13.40 1.12 -1.05
C LEU A 99 -12.00 0.96 -1.64
N ALA A 100 -11.84 0.18 -2.71
CA ALA A 100 -10.54 0.02 -3.37
C ALA A 100 -10.00 1.34 -3.94
N VAL A 101 -10.86 2.21 -4.49
CA VAL A 101 -10.49 3.56 -4.91
C VAL A 101 -10.03 4.39 -3.71
N ALA A 102 -10.74 4.33 -2.58
CA ALA A 102 -10.33 5.02 -1.36
C ALA A 102 -8.96 4.53 -0.84
N VAL A 103 -8.70 3.22 -0.88
CA VAL A 103 -7.40 2.64 -0.55
C VAL A 103 -6.29 3.23 -1.41
N VAL A 104 -6.49 3.31 -2.73
CA VAL A 104 -5.51 3.89 -3.67
C VAL A 104 -5.28 5.36 -3.38
N ALA A 105 -6.36 6.12 -3.13
CA ALA A 105 -6.30 7.54 -2.82
C ALA A 105 -5.56 7.85 -1.51
N VAL A 106 -5.55 6.91 -0.55
CA VAL A 106 -4.82 7.03 0.72
C VAL A 106 -3.38 6.53 0.58
N LEU A 107 -3.19 5.27 0.17
CA LEU A 107 -1.89 4.60 0.24
C LEU A 107 -0.89 5.11 -0.79
N VAL A 108 -1.33 5.45 -2.02
CA VAL A 108 -0.39 5.89 -3.06
C VAL A 108 0.28 7.21 -2.67
N PRO A 109 -0.45 8.28 -2.27
CA PRO A 109 0.18 9.49 -1.74
C PRO A 109 1.04 9.23 -0.50
N THR A 110 0.58 8.40 0.43
CA THR A 110 1.31 8.06 1.67
C THR A 110 2.69 7.46 1.36
N TYR A 111 2.78 6.46 0.48
CA TYR A 111 4.04 5.87 0.03
C TYR A 111 4.87 6.84 -0.83
N PHE A 112 4.23 7.61 -1.70
CA PHE A 112 4.92 8.56 -2.55
C PHE A 112 5.60 9.67 -1.74
N VAL A 113 4.95 10.17 -0.68
CA VAL A 113 5.51 11.18 0.25
C VAL A 113 6.77 10.64 0.92
N GLN A 114 6.79 9.39 1.35
CA GLN A 114 7.97 8.79 1.96
C GLN A 114 9.15 8.78 0.99
N PHE A 115 8.95 8.27 -0.22
CA PHE A 115 10.04 8.16 -1.17
C PHE A 115 10.51 9.53 -1.71
N SER A 116 9.59 10.47 -1.95
CA SER A 116 9.90 11.71 -2.67
C SER A 116 10.08 12.93 -1.76
N VAL A 117 9.17 13.15 -0.82
CA VAL A 117 9.12 14.37 -0.03
C VAL A 117 10.07 14.29 1.16
N VAL A 118 10.02 13.20 1.93
CA VAL A 118 10.80 13.08 3.19
C VAL A 118 12.32 13.19 2.94
N PRO A 119 12.95 12.38 2.06
CA PRO A 119 14.37 12.50 1.75
C PRO A 119 14.74 13.85 1.13
N SER A 120 13.91 14.37 0.22
CA SER A 120 14.18 15.67 -0.41
C SER A 120 14.19 16.80 0.60
N SER A 121 13.20 16.86 1.50
CA SER A 121 13.12 17.88 2.54
C SER A 121 14.28 17.79 3.52
N LEU A 122 14.64 16.58 3.97
CA LEU A 122 15.80 16.38 4.84
C LEU A 122 17.11 16.81 4.16
N SER A 123 17.29 16.50 2.87
CA SER A 123 18.48 16.91 2.11
C SER A 123 18.59 18.43 1.94
N ALA A 124 17.46 19.13 1.98
CA ALA A 124 17.37 20.58 1.93
C ALA A 124 17.41 21.24 3.33
N GLY A 125 17.57 20.46 4.41
CA GLY A 125 17.51 20.96 5.79
C GLY A 125 16.11 21.43 6.24
N GLN A 126 15.06 21.08 5.50
CA GLN A 126 13.67 21.44 5.79
C GLN A 126 13.06 20.38 6.73
N THR A 127 13.27 20.55 8.03
CA THR A 127 12.92 19.52 9.04
C THR A 127 11.53 19.72 9.65
N GLU A 128 10.88 20.85 9.40
CA GLU A 128 9.56 21.16 9.95
C GLU A 128 8.50 20.15 9.45
N GLY A 129 7.78 19.53 10.38
CA GLY A 129 6.73 18.56 10.07
C GLY A 129 7.23 17.17 9.65
N ILE A 130 8.53 16.96 9.42
CA ILE A 130 9.07 15.67 8.99
C ILE A 130 8.82 14.57 10.04
N SER A 131 8.86 14.90 11.32
CA SER A 131 8.57 13.93 12.38
C SER A 131 7.15 13.35 12.28
N LEU A 132 6.17 14.09 11.76
CA LEU A 132 4.82 13.56 11.51
C LEU A 132 4.76 12.74 10.22
N LEU A 133 5.53 13.12 9.21
CA LEU A 133 5.47 12.48 7.90
C LEU A 133 6.29 11.20 7.83
N THR A 134 7.44 11.12 8.47
CA THR A 134 8.39 10.00 8.30
C THR A 134 7.86 8.64 8.76
N GLN A 135 8.16 7.59 7.99
CA GLN A 135 7.86 6.19 8.32
C GLN A 135 8.50 5.72 9.63
N TYR A 136 9.56 6.40 10.08
CA TYR A 136 10.29 6.03 11.28
C TYR A 136 9.62 6.48 12.57
N ASN A 137 8.58 7.32 12.50
CA ASN A 137 7.78 7.68 13.67
C ASN A 137 6.62 6.69 13.83
N PRO A 138 6.63 5.81 14.86
CA PRO A 138 5.54 4.86 15.09
C PRO A 138 4.19 5.54 15.40
N GLN A 139 4.22 6.80 15.86
CA GLN A 139 3.04 7.63 16.11
C GLN A 139 2.80 8.65 14.98
N GLY A 140 3.48 8.50 13.85
CA GLY A 140 3.41 9.40 12.71
C GLY A 140 2.13 9.28 11.90
N LEU A 141 1.84 10.33 11.13
CA LEU A 141 0.71 10.37 10.20
C LEU A 141 0.85 9.33 9.09
N PHE A 142 2.08 9.00 8.67
CA PHE A 142 2.31 7.95 7.69
C PHE A 142 1.74 6.60 8.14
N ILE A 143 2.11 6.13 9.35
CA ILE A 143 1.64 4.85 9.89
C ILE A 143 0.12 4.87 10.05
N ALA A 144 -0.45 5.96 10.57
CA ALA A 144 -1.90 6.09 10.71
C ALA A 144 -2.65 5.98 9.38
N LEU A 145 -2.16 6.64 8.32
CA LEU A 145 -2.76 6.58 6.99
C LEU A 145 -2.56 5.20 6.34
N GLU A 146 -1.42 4.57 6.56
CA GLU A 146 -1.12 3.22 6.10
C GLU A 146 -2.09 2.19 6.70
N GLU A 147 -2.27 2.22 8.03
CA GLU A 147 -3.22 1.36 8.74
C GLU A 147 -4.67 1.55 8.26
N ILE A 148 -5.11 2.81 8.08
CA ILE A 148 -6.44 3.11 7.53
C ILE A 148 -6.57 2.54 6.11
N GLY A 149 -5.55 2.67 5.28
CA GLY A 149 -5.54 2.10 3.93
C GLY A 149 -5.68 0.58 3.93
N PHE A 150 -4.94 -0.14 4.78
CA PHE A 150 -5.08 -1.59 4.90
C PHE A 150 -6.41 -2.03 5.52
N LEU A 151 -6.97 -1.25 6.44
CA LEU A 151 -8.30 -1.50 7.00
C LEU A 151 -9.40 -1.36 5.93
N LEU A 152 -9.34 -0.30 5.11
CA LEU A 152 -10.25 -0.10 3.98
C LEU A 152 -10.12 -1.23 2.95
N MET A 153 -8.89 -1.70 2.70
CA MET A 153 -8.62 -2.85 1.82
C MET A 153 -9.28 -4.12 2.37
N SER A 154 -9.17 -4.37 3.67
CA SER A 154 -9.82 -5.50 4.34
C SER A 154 -11.34 -5.46 4.20
N PHE A 155 -11.96 -4.29 4.39
CA PHE A 155 -13.40 -4.14 4.18
C PHE A 155 -13.79 -4.36 2.72
N SER A 156 -13.00 -3.90 1.75
CA SER A 156 -13.27 -4.14 0.33
C SER A 156 -13.33 -5.64 0.00
N PHE A 157 -12.40 -6.44 0.54
CA PHE A 157 -12.41 -7.89 0.34
C PHE A 157 -13.68 -8.57 0.90
N LEU A 158 -14.22 -8.11 2.02
CA LEU A 158 -15.49 -8.64 2.56
C LEU A 158 -16.65 -8.48 1.58
N PHE A 159 -16.68 -7.38 0.83
CA PHE A 159 -17.69 -7.14 -0.19
C PHE A 159 -17.39 -7.82 -1.54
N LEU A 160 -16.16 -8.29 -1.76
CA LEU A 160 -15.79 -9.12 -2.92
C LEU A 160 -16.22 -10.58 -2.76
N ILE A 161 -16.19 -11.12 -1.54
CA ILE A 161 -16.61 -12.51 -1.26
C ILE A 161 -18.10 -12.68 -1.59
N PRO A 162 -18.50 -13.74 -2.34
CA PRO A 162 -19.90 -14.13 -2.41
C PRO A 162 -20.28 -14.78 -1.07
N LEU A 163 -21.17 -14.14 -0.32
CA LEU A 163 -21.90 -14.77 0.79
C LEU A 163 -23.13 -15.50 0.24
#